data_AF-A0A846ZGW6-F1
#
_entry.id   AF-A0A846ZGW6-F1
#
_cell.length_a   1.000
_cell.length_b   1.000
_cell.length_c   1.000
_cell.angle_alpha   90.00
_cell.angle_beta   90.00
_cell.angle_gamma   90.00
#
_symmetry.space_group_name_H-M   'P 1'
#
loop_
_entity.id
_entity.type
_entity.pdbx_description
1 polymer ?
#
loop_
_entity_poly.entity_id
_entity_poly.type
_entity_poly.pdbx_seq_one_letter_code
_entity_poly.pdbx_strand_id
1 'polypeptide(L)' 'IVFGGGVPHREILFPLVRESFAEQMSDYLDVPPLDDYIVPVANGDNAGILGCFYLAKTLL' A
#
# COMPACT_ATOMS: atom_id res chain seq x y z
N ILE A 1 -2.59 -0.39 4.09
CA ILE A 1 -2.37 -1.29 2.93
C ILE A 1 -1.41 -0.60 1.97
N VAL A 2 -0.30 -1.25 1.63
CA VAL A 2 0.72 -0.69 0.72
C VAL A 2 0.74 -1.51 -0.56
N PHE A 3 0.51 -0.87 -1.71
CA PHE A 3 0.60 -1.50 -3.02
C PHE A 3 1.96 -1.23 -3.67
N GLY A 4 2.69 -2.30 -3.99
CA GLY A 4 3.97 -2.23 -4.71
C GLY A 4 3.99 -3.12 -5.97
N GLY A 5 5.10 -3.04 -6.71
CA GLY A 5 5.31 -3.76 -7.97
C GLY A 5 5.03 -2.92 -9.22
N GLY A 6 5.13 -3.54 -10.40
CA GLY A 6 5.06 -2.84 -11.69
C GLY A 6 3.67 -2.34 -12.08
N VAL A 7 2.59 -2.96 -11.59
CA VAL A 7 1.21 -2.57 -11.95
C VAL A 7 0.74 -1.30 -11.20
N PRO A 8 0.97 -1.17 -9.88
CA PRO A 8 0.62 0.04 -9.13
C PRO A 8 1.36 1.33 -9.52
N HIS A 9 2.28 1.29 -10.49
CA HIS A 9 2.91 2.50 -11.05
C HIS A 9 1.91 3.44 -11.76
N ARG A 10 0.70 2.96 -12.06
CA ARG A 10 -0.37 3.78 -12.65
C ARG A 10 -1.17 4.45 -11.54
N GLU A 11 -0.93 5.74 -11.31
CA GLU A 11 -1.58 6.52 -10.24
C GLU A 11 -3.11 6.48 -10.28
N ILE A 12 -3.71 6.36 -11.48
CA ILE A 12 -5.16 6.24 -11.67
C ILE A 12 -5.78 5.00 -11.02
N LEU A 13 -4.99 3.96 -10.72
CA LEU A 13 -5.49 2.74 -10.09
C LEU A 13 -5.89 2.97 -8.62
N PHE A 14 -5.24 3.91 -7.92
CA PHE A 14 -5.52 4.13 -6.50
C PHE A 14 -6.94 4.64 -6.24
N PRO A 15 -7.45 5.68 -6.95
CA PRO A 15 -8.85 6.08 -6.83
C PRO A 15 -9.84 4.94 -7.08
N LEU A 16 -9.63 4.14 -8.14
CA LEU A 16 -10.52 3.03 -8.50
C LEU A 16 -10.53 1.92 -7.44
N VAL A 17 -9.36 1.60 -6.89
CA VAL A 17 -9.25 0.59 -5.82
C VAL A 17 -9.88 1.10 -4.53
N ARG A 18 -9.71 2.38 -4.19
CA ARG A 18 -10.34 2.99 -3.00
C ARG A 18 -11.86 3.01 -3.12
N GLU A 19 -12.39 3.38 -4.28
CA GLU A 19 -13.83 3.34 -4.58
C GLU A 19 -14.39 1.92 -4.42
N SER A 20 -13.78 0.94 -5.10
CA SER A 20 -14.22 -0.46 -5.02
C SER A 20 -14.09 -1.04 -3.61
N PHE A 21 -13.07 -0.64 -2.84
CA PHE A 21 -12.91 -1.04 -1.44
C PHE A 21 -14.04 -0.47 -0.57
N ALA A 22 -14.39 0.81 -0.72
CA ALA A 22 -15.47 1.45 0.02
C ALA A 22 -16.82 0.76 -0.25
N GLU A 23 -17.11 0.49 -1.53
CA GLU A 23 -18.33 -0.21 -1.95
C GLU A 23 -18.46 -1.60 -1.31
N GLN A 24 -17.37 -2.37 -1.31
CA GLN A 24 -17.36 -3.72 -0.74
C GLN A 24 -17.42 -3.72 0.79
N MET A 25 -16.77 -2.74 1.44
CA MET A 25 -16.81 -2.61 2.88
C MET A 25 -18.16 -2.13 3.39
N SER A 26 -18.89 -1.30 2.63
CA SER A 26 -20.24 -0.83 2.97
C SER A 26 -20.37 -0.37 4.44
N ASP A 27 -19.38 0.37 4.93
CA ASP A 27 -19.31 0.86 6.32
C ASP A 27 -19.38 -0.24 7.41
N TYR A 28 -19.06 -1.49 7.06
CA TYR A 28 -19.08 -2.62 7.99
C TYR A 28 -18.06 -2.47 9.13
N LEU A 29 -16.92 -1.85 8.85
CA LEU A 29 -15.88 -1.55 9.83
C LEU A 29 -15.39 -0.13 9.60
N ASP A 30 -15.21 0.60 10.71
CA ASP A 30 -14.59 1.92 10.67
C ASP A 30 -13.11 1.79 10.30
N VAL A 31 -12.70 2.47 9.24
CA VAL A 31 -11.34 2.46 8.71
C VAL A 31 -10.83 3.90 8.58
N PRO A 32 -9.51 4.13 8.68
CA PRO A 32 -8.95 5.45 8.42
C PRO A 32 -9.27 5.94 7.00
N PRO A 33 -9.11 7.26 6.73
CA PRO A 33 -9.30 7.82 5.39
C PRO A 33 -8.56 7.00 4.32
N LEU A 34 -9.27 6.63 3.25
CA LEU A 34 -8.73 5.69 2.25
C LEU A 34 -7.48 6.19 1.53
N ASP A 35 -7.30 7.52 1.49
CA ASP A 35 -6.11 8.16 0.94
C ASP A 35 -4.84 7.86 1.75
N ASP A 36 -4.98 7.69 3.06
CA ASP A 36 -3.89 7.35 3.99
C ASP A 36 -3.85 5.84 4.29
N TYR A 37 -4.95 5.14 4.04
CA TYR A 37 -5.08 3.72 4.32
C TYR A 37 -4.63 2.82 3.16
N ILE A 38 -4.86 3.22 1.91
CA ILE A 38 -4.46 2.49 0.70
C ILE A 38 -3.48 3.35 -0.09
N VAL A 39 -2.19 3.05 0.03
CA VAL A 39 -1.10 3.93 -0.45
C VAL A 39 -0.12 3.19 -1.36
N PRO A 40 0.56 3.90 -2.28
CA PRO A 40 1.67 3.33 -3.04
C PRO A 40 2.87 3.04 -2.15
N VAL A 41 3.71 2.10 -2.59
CA VAL A 41 4.99 1.84 -1.95
C VAL A 41 5.92 3.05 -2.10
N ALA A 42 6.28 3.69 -0.99
CA ALA A 42 7.14 4.88 -1.00
C ALA A 42 8.56 4.59 -1.51
N ASN A 43 9.08 3.40 -1.21
CA ASN A 43 10.42 2.98 -1.59
C ASN A 43 10.50 2.39 -3.01
N GLY A 44 9.43 2.50 -3.80
CA GLY A 44 9.34 1.92 -5.14
C GLY A 44 9.66 0.42 -5.14
N ASP A 45 10.34 -0.02 -6.19
CA ASP A 45 10.77 -1.41 -6.37
C ASP A 45 11.86 -1.86 -5.38
N ASN A 46 12.44 -0.93 -4.62
CA ASN A 46 13.51 -1.22 -3.66
C ASN A 46 12.98 -1.61 -2.27
N ALA A 47 11.66 -1.61 -2.04
CA ALA A 47 11.10 -1.91 -0.72
C ALA A 47 11.54 -3.28 -0.19
N GLY A 48 11.64 -4.30 -1.07
CA GLY A 48 12.08 -5.64 -0.69
C GLY A 48 13.54 -5.69 -0.26
N ILE A 49 14.46 -5.13 -1.06
CA ILE A 49 15.89 -5.15 -0.74
C ILE A 49 16.23 -4.30 0.49
N LEU A 50 15.55 -3.16 0.66
CA LEU A 50 15.65 -2.36 1.88
C LEU A 50 15.17 -3.14 3.10
N GLY A 51 14.06 -3.88 2.97
CA GLY A 51 13.57 -4.79 4.00
C GLY A 51 14.63 -5.81 4.44
N CYS A 52 15.36 -6.41 3.51
CA CYS A 52 16.45 -7.33 3.83
C CYS A 52 17.57 -6.66 4.65
N PHE A 53 17.98 -5.44 4.29
CA PHE A 53 18.97 -4.70 5.06
C PHE A 53 18.48 -4.35 6.47
N TYR A 54 17.21 -3.98 6.61
CA TYR A 54 16.61 -3.73 7.93
C TYR A 54 16.58 -4.98 8.79
N LEU A 55 16.20 -6.13 8.24
CA LEU A 55 16.21 -7.41 8.94
C LEU A 55 17.62 -7.78 9.41
N ALA A 56 18.63 -7.59 8.56
CA ALA A 56 20.03 -7.82 8.93
C ALA A 56 20.48 -6.88 10.08
N LYS A 57 20.09 -5.60 10.03
CA LYS A 57 20.40 -4.62 11.08
C LYS A 57 19.81 -5.01 12.43
N THR A 58 18.59 -5.56 12.46
CA THR A 58 17.92 -5.99 13.71
C THR A 58 18.54 -7.23 14.36
N LEU A 59 19.42 -7.96 13.66
CA LEU A 59 20.12 -9.14 14.18
C LEU A 59 21.48 -8.81 14.83
N LEU A 60 21.96 -7.56 14.69
CA LEU A 60 23.19 -7.04 15.29
C LEU A 60 22.86 -6.20 16.54
#